data_AF-A0A5K0YB65-F1
#
_entry.id   AF-A0A5K0YB65-F1
#
_cell.length_a   1.000
_cell.length_b   1.000
_cell.length_c   1.000
_cell.angle_alpha   90.00
_cell.angle_beta   90.00
_cell.angle_gamma   90.00
#
_symmetry.space_group_name_H-M   'P 1'
#
loop_
_entity.id
_entity.type
_entity.pdbx_description
1 polymer ?
#
loop_
_entity_poly.entity_id
_entity_poly.type
_entity_poly.pdbx_seq_one_letter_code
_entity_poly.pdbx_strand_id
1 'polypeptide(L)' 'GKSLGCPENAGAAGTIFDSKLLSLRVSNNNVSTQTETPLLDFPTSPIWSNVFVESRAKVVVPLRWTRVQ' A
#
# COMPACT_ATOMS: atom_id res chain seq x y z
N GLY A 1 11.85 10.42 11.93
CA GLY A 1 10.77 11.37 11.57
C GLY A 1 9.45 10.85 12.13
N LYS A 2 8.52 11.74 12.49
CA LYS A 2 7.17 11.37 12.96
C LYS A 2 6.15 11.92 11.96
N SER A 3 5.20 11.11 11.52
CA SER A 3 4.10 11.58 10.68
C SER A 3 3.02 12.22 11.55
N LEU A 4 2.48 13.36 11.09
CA LEU A 4 1.36 14.03 11.75
C LEU A 4 0.06 13.22 11.63
N GLY A 5 -0.15 12.54 10.50
CA GLY A 5 -1.34 11.72 10.26
C GLY A 5 -1.28 10.33 10.87
N CYS A 6 -0.07 9.83 11.20
CA CYS A 6 0.10 8.52 11.84
C CYS A 6 1.34 8.49 12.75
N PRO A 7 1.25 9.06 13.96
CA PRO A 7 2.42 9.30 14.80
C PRO A 7 3.07 8.02 15.35
N GLU A 8 2.28 6.95 15.48
CA GLU A 8 2.70 5.65 16.02
C GLU A 8 3.48 4.80 15.01
N ASN A 9 3.32 5.07 13.71
CA ASN A 9 3.92 4.30 12.63
C ASN A 9 4.74 5.18 11.66
N ALA A 10 5.16 6.37 12.09
CA ALA A 10 5.91 7.31 11.26
C ALA A 10 5.30 7.62 9.87
N GLY A 11 4.02 7.29 9.65
CA GLY A 11 3.25 7.63 8.45
C GLY A 11 3.01 6.56 7.40
N ALA A 12 3.52 5.33 7.53
CA ALA A 12 3.40 4.36 6.43
C ALA A 12 3.29 2.91 6.89
N ALA A 13 2.29 2.19 6.41
CA ALA A 13 2.20 0.74 6.57
C ALA A 13 3.41 0.05 5.90
N GLY A 14 3.87 -1.07 6.47
CA GLY A 14 4.94 -1.86 5.87
C GLY A 14 4.45 -2.59 4.62
N THR A 15 5.29 -2.67 3.59
CA THR A 15 5.03 -3.38 2.33
C THR A 15 6.11 -4.43 2.07
N ILE A 16 5.71 -5.68 1.83
CA ILE A 16 6.63 -6.79 1.53
C ILE A 16 6.16 -7.49 0.26
N PHE A 17 7.06 -7.65 -0.71
CA PHE A 17 6.82 -8.42 -1.92
C PHE A 17 7.53 -9.77 -1.84
N ASP A 18 6.77 -10.84 -2.10
CA ASP A 18 7.30 -12.19 -2.28
C ASP A 18 7.33 -12.52 -3.77
N SER A 19 8.53 -12.68 -4.33
CA SER A 19 8.75 -12.96 -5.74
C SER A 19 8.45 -14.41 -6.15
N LYS A 20 8.48 -15.37 -5.23
CA LYS A 20 8.13 -16.77 -5.51
C LYS A 20 6.62 -16.93 -5.64
N LEU A 21 5.88 -16.24 -4.78
CA LEU A 21 4.41 -16.28 -4.74
C LEU A 21 3.76 -15.19 -5.60
N LEU A 22 4.54 -14.26 -6.14
CA LEU A 22 4.08 -13.05 -6.82
C LEU A 22 3.01 -12.34 -5.99
N SER A 23 3.30 -12.14 -4.70
CA SER A 23 2.33 -11.61 -3.74
C SER A 23 2.83 -10.36 -3.03
N LEU A 24 1.92 -9.40 -2.84
CA LEU A 24 2.19 -8.17 -2.09
C LEU A 24 1.40 -8.22 -0.78
N ARG A 25 2.11 -8.06 0.35
CA ARG A 25 1.49 -7.92 1.67
C ARG A 25 1.70 -6.49 2.17
N VAL A 26 0.61 -5.87 2.63
CA VAL A 26 0.62 -4.56 3.27
C VAL A 26 0.01 -4.67 4.67
N SER A 27 0.77 -4.27 5.69
CA SER A 27 0.36 -4.41 7.10
C SER A 27 0.69 -3.15 7.89
N ASN A 28 -0.25 -2.70 8.71
CA ASN A 28 -0.07 -1.54 9.59
C ASN A 28 0.16 -1.94 11.06
N ASN A 29 0.57 -3.19 11.33
CA ASN A 29 0.85 -3.69 12.67
C ASN A 29 -0.27 -3.40 13.70
N ASN A 30 -1.52 -3.41 13.25
CA ASN A 30 -2.73 -3.16 14.05
C ASN A 30 -2.82 -1.74 14.64
N VAL A 31 -1.97 -0.82 14.15
CA VAL A 31 -2.06 0.61 14.41
C VAL A 31 -3.16 1.19 13.53
N SER A 32 -3.97 2.11 14.04
CA SER A 32 -4.93 2.84 13.20
C SER A 32 -4.22 3.96 12.43
N THR A 33 -4.51 4.08 11.14
CA THR A 33 -4.00 5.18 10.31
C THR A 33 -5.14 5.95 9.65
N GLN A 34 -4.94 7.25 9.49
CA GLN A 34 -5.77 8.09 8.62
C GLN A 34 -5.15 8.27 7.22
N THR A 35 -3.89 7.87 7.05
CA THR A 35 -3.17 7.92 5.78
C THR A 35 -3.30 6.61 5.00
N GLU A 36 -3.36 6.72 3.68
CA GLU A 36 -3.33 5.57 2.77
C GLU A 36 -1.90 5.31 2.31
N THR A 37 -1.55 4.04 2.07
CA THR A 37 -0.30 3.66 1.40
C THR A 37 -0.53 3.69 -0.12
N PRO A 38 0.03 4.66 -0.86
CA PRO A 38 -0.12 4.72 -2.31
C PRO A 38 0.79 3.71 -3.00
N LEU A 39 0.23 2.89 -3.89
CA LEU A 39 0.99 1.99 -4.76
C LEU A 39 1.20 2.68 -6.13
N LEU A 40 2.27 3.47 -6.22
CA LEU A 40 2.53 4.35 -7.38
C LEU A 40 2.96 3.61 -8.64
N ASP A 41 3.87 2.65 -8.49
CA ASP A 41 4.35 1.80 -9.59
C ASP A 41 3.75 0.40 -9.46
N PHE A 42 2.42 0.35 -9.43
CA PHE A 42 1.70 -0.91 -9.35
C PHE A 42 1.48 -1.47 -10.76
N PRO A 43 2.19 -2.56 -11.17
CA PRO A 43 2.00 -3.13 -12.49
C PRO A 43 0.59 -3.73 -12.58
N THR A 44 -0.20 -3.25 -13.55
CA THR A 44 -1.54 -3.76 -13.81
C THR A 44 -1.54 -4.98 -14.74
N SER A 45 -0.37 -5.41 -15.20
CA SER A 45 -0.19 -6.56 -16.09
C SER A 45 1.00 -7.43 -15.66
N PRO A 46 0.82 -8.76 -15.48
CA PRO A 46 -0.48 -9.44 -15.43
C PRO A 46 -1.34 -8.89 -14.29
N ILE A 47 -2.67 -9.08 -14.32
CA ILE A 47 -3.53 -8.63 -13.23
C ILE A 47 -3.10 -9.35 -11.95
N TRP A 48 -2.75 -8.59 -10.91
CA TRP A 48 -2.34 -9.15 -9.63
C TRP A 48 -3.56 -9.67 -8.88
N SER A 49 -3.58 -10.96 -8.56
CA SER A 49 -4.62 -11.58 -7.73
C SER A 49 -4.21 -11.74 -6.26
N ASN A 50 -2.91 -11.61 -5.95
CA ASN A 50 -2.34 -11.98 -4.66
C ASN A 50 -1.91 -10.75 -3.84
N VAL A 51 -2.86 -9.85 -3.57
CA VAL A 51 -2.64 -8.66 -2.74
C VAL A 51 -3.36 -8.83 -1.40
N PHE A 52 -2.61 -8.77 -0.31
CA PHE A 52 -3.11 -8.94 1.06
C PHE A 52 -2.97 -7.63 1.81
N VAL A 53 -4.10 -7.11 2.31
CA VAL A 53 -4.16 -5.92 3.16
C VAL A 53 -4.57 -6.36 4.55
N GLU A 54 -3.64 -6.29 5.49
CA GLU A 54 -3.75 -6.90 6.82
C GLU A 54 -3.57 -5.84 7.92
N SER A 55 -3.94 -6.19 9.15
CA SER A 55 -3.57 -5.43 10.36
C SER A 55 -3.87 -3.93 10.31
N ARG A 56 -5.09 -3.56 9.87
CA ARG A 56 -5.58 -2.16 9.74
C ARG A 56 -4.81 -1.30 8.72
N ALA A 57 -4.13 -1.93 7.76
CA ALA A 57 -3.61 -1.21 6.62
C ALA A 57 -4.74 -0.66 5.74
N LYS A 58 -4.46 0.46 5.08
CA LYS A 58 -5.31 1.06 4.05
C LYS A 58 -4.44 1.37 2.85
N VAL A 59 -4.86 0.94 1.67
CA VAL A 59 -4.08 1.01 0.44
C VAL A 59 -4.91 1.70 -0.64
N VAL A 60 -4.24 2.52 -1.45
CA VAL A 60 -4.84 3.10 -2.65
C VAL A 60 -3.95 2.79 -3.85
N VAL A 61 -4.58 2.35 -4.94
CA VAL A 61 -3.95 2.21 -6.24
C VAL A 61 -4.46 3.37 -7.09
N PRO A 62 -3.67 4.43 -7.28
CA PRO A 62 -4.05 5.51 -8.18
C PRO A 62 -4.19 4.92 -9.57
N LEU A 63 -5.37 4.98 -10.17
CA LEU A 63 -5.50 4.74 -11.60
C LEU A 63 -4.58 5.74 -12.30
N ARG A 64 -3.71 5.27 -13.20
CA ARG A 64 -2.94 6.17 -14.06
C ARG A 64 -3.97 7.02 -14.82
N TRP A 65 -4.06 8.29 -14.46
CA TRP A 65 -4.72 9.27 -15.32
C TRP A 65 -3.86 9.30 -16.58
N THR A 66 -4.33 8.67 -17.67
CA THR A 66 -3.87 9.11 -18.99
C THR A 66 -4.21 10.59 -19.03
N ARG A 67 -3.19 11.46 -19.05
CA ARG A 67 -3.41 12.90 -19.20
C ARG A 67 -4.37 13.09 -20.37
N VAL A 68 -5.59 13.57 -20.09
CA VAL A 68 -6.39 14.26 -21.11
C VAL A 68 -5.73 15.63 -21.21
N GLN A 69 -4.99 15.83 -22.30
CA GLN A 69 -4.45 17.13 -22.67
C GLN A 69 -5.54 17.96 -23.33
#